data_AF-A0A0B1S7N1-F1
#
_entry.id   AF-A0A0B1S7N1-F1
#
_cell.length_a   1.000
_cell.length_b   1.000
_cell.length_c   1.000
_cell.angle_alpha   90.00
_cell.angle_beta   90.00
_cell.angle_gamma   90.00
#
_symmetry.space_group_name_H-M   'P 1'
#
loop_
_entity.id
_entity.type
_entity.pdbx_description
1 polymer ?
#
loop_
_entity_poly.entity_id
_entity_poly.type
_entity_poly.pdbx_seq_one_letter_code
_entity_poly.pdbx_strand_id
1 'polypeptide(L)'
;MGVRMFFAALAGDLQFLLPLATSVEDRLWCYANAAVHARINKALGIDHPIFAPITVEGIFEAITTVSTSPYYVLMSYLMREAWSEAIDWMNEYCTQVDKKSYSSYCSLYRFFGLIASLCRILKYEHNDSFGRNLVGCMIDALLAKELFNLVPFYASLLPKQDALKKIWDTMPYVKSDTGRQQFIKALNQVDFDGEDIAVQFGKFRVLETVDHLDCLRWIFLCSDKKLLYALSEANAMVRHYLLSDAEREARAVINECENLKLVDRLASLVNSSTAMDESAIFVRNEAAGVVINEFNNHCLYMSAQAHCTTFALECVRAEAAAKKLAEDEREGEWSQQGDLVGLSQRAARVERSQSRHERSKLSLDACKARSLDAVITFLRHPGWRTTTDADWARTEQLRALRERYYASILNLLVHDLGMCDDATAVLDLLPVLADDDLKLYT
;
A
#
# COMPACT_ATOMS: atom_id res chain seq x y z
N MET A 1 41.89 -40.86 31.17
CA MET A 1 41.11 -41.20 29.95
C MET A 1 41.48 -40.36 28.73
N GLY A 2 41.71 -39.04 28.85
CA GLY A 2 41.99 -38.17 27.70
C GLY A 2 43.16 -38.60 26.78
N VAL A 3 44.27 -39.09 27.35
CA VAL A 3 45.42 -39.56 26.55
C VAL A 3 45.06 -40.79 25.70
N ARG A 4 44.28 -41.74 26.24
CA ARG A 4 43.84 -42.93 25.49
C ARG A 4 42.83 -42.59 24.40
N MET A 5 41.91 -41.66 24.69
CA MET A 5 40.96 -41.15 23.70
C MET A 5 41.67 -40.45 22.55
N PHE A 6 42.72 -39.67 22.83
CA PHE A 6 43.53 -39.03 21.81
C PHE A 6 44.26 -40.03 20.90
N PHE A 7 44.85 -41.09 21.46
CA PHE A 7 45.47 -42.13 20.65
C PHE A 7 44.45 -42.98 19.88
N ALA A 8 43.29 -43.28 20.47
CA ALA A 8 42.19 -43.95 19.77
C ALA A 8 41.67 -43.11 18.60
N ALA A 9 41.55 -41.78 18.79
CA ALA A 9 41.26 -40.83 17.73
C ALA A 9 42.31 -40.87 16.61
N LEU A 10 43.60 -40.83 16.94
CA LEU A 10 44.67 -40.91 15.94
C LEU A 10 44.76 -42.25 15.20
N ALA A 11 44.27 -43.32 15.82
CA ALA A 11 44.29 -44.66 15.23
C ALA A 11 43.01 -45.01 14.46
N GLY A 12 41.98 -44.15 14.50
CA GLY A 12 40.66 -44.48 13.95
C GLY A 12 39.94 -45.60 14.70
N ASP A 13 40.19 -45.76 16.01
CA ASP A 13 39.62 -46.83 16.83
C ASP A 13 38.14 -46.59 17.17
N LEU A 14 37.27 -47.01 16.25
CA LEU A 14 35.83 -46.86 16.37
C LEU A 14 35.25 -47.57 17.60
N GLN A 15 35.78 -48.74 17.98
CA GLN A 15 35.26 -49.53 19.10
C GLN A 15 35.47 -48.81 20.43
N PHE A 16 36.60 -48.12 20.56
CA PHE A 16 36.88 -47.32 21.75
C PHE A 16 36.13 -45.98 21.76
N LEU A 17 36.00 -45.32 20.61
CA LEU A 17 35.45 -43.97 20.53
C LEU A 17 33.91 -43.92 20.53
N LEU A 18 33.23 -44.87 19.88
CA LEU A 18 31.77 -44.84 19.73
C LEU A 18 31.00 -44.89 21.06
N PRO A 19 31.40 -45.67 22.08
CA PRO A 19 30.75 -45.64 23.40
C PRO A 19 30.89 -44.31 24.14
N LEU A 20 31.91 -43.51 23.78
CA LEU A 20 32.15 -42.18 24.34
C LEU A 20 31.38 -41.08 23.60
N ALA A 21 30.82 -41.40 22.42
CA ALA A 21 30.11 -40.46 21.57
C ALA A 21 28.68 -40.22 22.07
N THR A 22 28.46 -39.06 22.67
CA THR A 22 27.19 -38.68 23.31
C THR A 22 26.21 -38.02 22.34
N SER A 23 26.71 -37.31 21.34
CA SER A 23 25.91 -36.63 20.32
C SER A 23 25.94 -37.36 18.97
N VAL A 24 24.99 -37.03 18.09
CA VAL A 24 24.98 -37.50 16.69
C VAL A 24 26.25 -37.03 15.96
N GLU A 25 26.74 -35.84 16.26
CA GLU A 25 27.96 -35.26 15.68
C GLU A 25 29.21 -36.02 16.11
N ASP A 26 29.32 -36.35 17.40
CA ASP A 26 30.43 -37.16 17.93
C ASP A 26 30.48 -38.52 17.20
N ARG A 27 29.30 -39.14 17.02
CA ARG A 27 29.19 -40.43 16.33
C ARG A 27 29.58 -40.30 14.86
N LEU A 28 29.08 -39.28 14.17
CA LEU A 28 29.45 -38.98 12.79
C LEU A 28 30.95 -38.81 12.63
N TRP A 29 31.58 -38.07 13.54
CA TRP A 29 33.02 -37.87 13.56
C TRP A 29 33.78 -39.19 13.79
N CYS A 30 33.34 -40.02 14.73
CA CYS A 30 33.97 -41.31 15.00
C CYS A 30 33.94 -42.23 13.77
N TYR A 31 32.78 -42.34 13.12
CA TYR A 31 32.61 -43.15 11.91
C TYR A 31 33.42 -42.58 10.73
N ALA A 32 33.39 -41.26 10.51
CA ALA A 32 34.15 -40.61 9.44
C ALA A 32 35.66 -40.78 9.63
N ASN A 33 36.16 -40.63 10.87
CA ASN A 33 37.56 -40.81 11.21
C ASN A 33 38.01 -42.25 10.94
N ALA A 34 37.25 -43.25 11.42
CA ALA A 34 37.52 -44.65 11.15
C ALA A 34 37.47 -44.99 9.64
N ALA A 35 36.55 -44.39 8.89
CA ALA A 35 36.45 -44.58 7.44
C ALA A 35 37.67 -44.03 6.68
N VAL A 36 38.22 -42.88 7.10
CA VAL A 36 39.44 -42.31 6.51
C VAL A 36 40.64 -43.22 6.77
N HIS A 37 40.82 -43.68 8.01
CA HIS A 37 41.90 -44.62 8.35
C HIS A 37 41.77 -45.95 7.58
N ALA A 38 40.55 -46.48 7.44
CA ALA A 38 40.29 -47.67 6.64
C ALA A 38 40.66 -47.49 5.16
N ARG A 39 40.34 -46.34 4.57
CA ARG A 39 40.71 -46.01 3.18
C ARG A 39 42.22 -45.85 3.01
N ILE A 40 42.91 -45.20 3.95
CA ILE A 40 44.36 -45.02 3.93
C ILE A 40 45.07 -46.38 4.05
N ASN A 41 44.69 -47.21 5.02
CA ASN A 41 45.29 -48.53 5.20
C ASN A 41 45.05 -49.42 3.98
N LYS A 42 43.83 -49.41 3.42
CA LYS A 42 43.52 -50.12 2.17
C LYS A 42 44.40 -49.66 1.01
N ALA A 43 44.63 -48.35 0.87
CA ALA A 43 45.51 -47.81 -0.17
C ALA A 43 46.99 -48.20 0.03
N LEU A 44 47.41 -48.39 1.28
CA LEU A 44 48.75 -48.86 1.65
C LEU A 44 48.90 -50.39 1.62
N GLY A 45 47.84 -51.15 1.32
CA GLY A 45 47.85 -52.61 1.35
C GLY A 45 47.91 -53.21 2.77
N ILE A 46 47.53 -52.42 3.78
CA ILE A 46 47.51 -52.83 5.19
C ILE A 46 46.07 -53.20 5.56
N ASP A 47 45.89 -54.36 6.20
CA ASP A 47 44.59 -54.74 6.73
C ASP A 47 44.17 -53.78 7.85
N HIS A 48 43.03 -53.13 7.66
CA HIS A 48 42.49 -52.26 8.70
C HIS A 48 41.91 -53.11 9.84
N PRO A 49 42.30 -52.88 11.11
CA PRO A 49 41.95 -53.75 12.23
C PRO A 49 40.47 -53.70 12.61
N ILE A 50 39.70 -52.74 12.10
CA ILE A 50 38.31 -52.49 12.50
C ILE A 50 37.41 -52.40 11.26
N PHE A 51 36.28 -53.10 11.29
CA PHE A 51 35.23 -52.98 10.28
C PHE A 51 34.47 -51.68 10.48
N ALA A 52 34.76 -50.67 9.66
CA ALA A 52 34.03 -49.41 9.63
C ALA A 52 33.40 -49.21 8.24
N PRO A 53 32.16 -48.69 8.15
CA PRO A 53 31.57 -48.34 6.86
C PRO A 53 32.47 -47.31 6.15
N ILE A 54 32.95 -47.66 4.97
CA ILE A 54 33.83 -46.80 4.18
C ILE A 54 33.07 -45.88 3.23
N THR A 55 31.77 -46.08 3.04
CA THR A 55 30.90 -45.25 2.18
C THR A 55 30.09 -44.27 3.03
N VAL A 56 29.74 -43.12 2.45
CA VAL A 56 28.91 -42.11 3.12
C VAL A 56 27.56 -42.71 3.52
N GLU A 57 26.92 -43.46 2.62
CA GLU A 57 25.66 -44.16 2.90
C GLU A 57 25.77 -45.08 4.11
N GLY A 58 26.78 -45.96 4.15
CA GLY A 58 26.97 -46.88 5.28
C GLY A 58 27.26 -46.17 6.61
N ILE A 59 27.92 -45.00 6.58
CA ILE A 59 28.13 -44.17 7.77
C ILE A 59 26.80 -43.63 8.29
N PHE A 60 25.96 -43.07 7.42
CA PHE A 60 24.68 -42.51 7.82
C PHE A 60 23.67 -43.59 8.24
N GLU A 61 23.65 -44.76 7.60
CA GLU A 61 22.84 -45.93 8.03
C GLU A 61 23.23 -46.42 9.43
N ALA A 62 24.51 -46.36 9.79
CA ALA A 62 24.96 -46.71 11.13
C ALA A 62 24.50 -45.70 12.20
N ILE A 63 24.25 -44.45 11.80
CA ILE A 63 23.88 -43.33 12.70
C ILE A 63 22.36 -43.16 12.84
N THR A 64 21.56 -43.51 11.83
CA THR A 64 20.09 -43.33 11.79
C THR A 64 19.30 -44.12 12.84
N THR A 65 19.95 -44.93 13.67
CA THR A 65 19.32 -45.68 14.77
C THR A 65 18.89 -44.81 15.97
N VAL A 66 19.18 -43.50 15.95
CA VAL A 66 18.77 -42.53 16.98
C VAL A 66 17.91 -41.44 16.33
N SER A 67 16.82 -41.02 16.96
CA SER A 67 15.86 -40.04 16.43
C SER A 67 16.57 -38.81 15.84
N THR A 68 16.70 -38.78 14.51
CA THR A 68 17.53 -37.82 13.81
C THR A 68 16.69 -36.63 13.37
N SER A 69 17.17 -35.44 13.73
CA SER A 69 16.63 -34.19 13.22
C SER A 69 16.60 -34.20 11.68
N PRO A 70 15.58 -33.59 11.03
CA PRO A 70 15.49 -33.46 9.56
C PRO A 70 16.77 -32.99 8.88
N TYR A 71 17.55 -32.14 9.55
CA TYR A 71 18.83 -31.65 9.05
C TYR A 71 19.86 -32.76 8.83
N TYR A 72 19.91 -33.78 9.68
CA TYR A 72 20.86 -34.90 9.53
C TYR A 72 20.45 -35.86 8.42
N VAL A 73 19.14 -36.06 8.23
CA VAL A 73 18.62 -36.83 7.09
C VAL A 73 19.03 -36.14 5.78
N LEU A 74 18.84 -34.82 5.71
CA LEU A 74 19.26 -34.05 4.54
C LEU A 74 20.78 -34.03 4.35
N MET A 75 21.55 -33.92 5.42
CA MET A 75 23.02 -34.00 5.33
C MET A 75 23.47 -35.30 4.65
N SER A 76 22.79 -36.43 4.90
CA SER A 76 23.08 -37.69 4.20
C SER A 76 22.89 -37.58 2.69
N TYR A 77 21.74 -37.08 2.24
CA TYR A 77 21.46 -36.91 0.80
C TYR A 77 22.44 -35.93 0.14
N LEU A 78 22.73 -34.80 0.79
CA LEU A 78 23.64 -33.78 0.29
C LEU A 78 25.08 -34.32 0.14
N MET A 79 25.57 -35.07 1.13
CA MET A 79 26.91 -35.67 1.09
C MET A 79 27.04 -36.81 0.05
N ARG A 80 25.92 -37.38 -0.38
CA ARG A 80 25.85 -38.39 -1.46
C ARG A 80 25.58 -37.77 -2.83
N GLU A 81 25.39 -36.45 -2.90
CA GLU A 81 24.94 -35.74 -4.09
C GLU A 81 23.59 -36.28 -4.65
N ALA A 82 22.78 -36.90 -3.78
CA ALA A 82 21.47 -37.45 -4.10
C ALA A 82 20.38 -36.36 -4.05
N TRP A 83 20.51 -35.37 -4.94
CA TRP A 83 19.67 -34.16 -4.95
C TRP A 83 18.20 -34.45 -5.24
N SER A 84 17.89 -35.39 -6.13
CA SER A 84 16.51 -35.81 -6.44
C SER A 84 15.83 -36.40 -5.21
N GLU A 85 16.48 -37.36 -4.56
CA GLU A 85 15.99 -38.00 -3.33
C GLU A 85 15.80 -37.00 -2.19
N ALA A 86 16.71 -36.01 -2.06
CA ALA A 86 16.57 -34.95 -1.08
C ALA A 86 15.29 -34.13 -1.30
N ILE A 87 14.99 -33.76 -2.56
CA ILE A 87 13.81 -32.96 -2.92
C ILE A 87 12.52 -33.74 -2.68
N ASP A 88 12.49 -35.01 -3.08
CA ASP A 88 11.36 -35.90 -2.87
C ASP A 88 11.07 -36.05 -1.37
N TRP A 89 12.11 -36.35 -0.58
CA TRP A 89 12.00 -36.49 0.87
C TRP A 89 11.52 -35.20 1.55
N MET A 90 12.08 -34.03 1.19
CA MET A 90 11.65 -32.74 1.76
C MET A 90 10.18 -32.45 1.45
N ASN A 91 9.74 -32.75 0.23
CA ASN A 91 8.36 -32.54 -0.18
C ASN A 91 7.41 -33.47 0.58
N GLU A 92 7.74 -34.76 0.69
CA GLU A 92 6.98 -35.71 1.50
C GLU A 92 6.91 -35.28 2.97
N TYR A 93 8.04 -34.87 3.55
CA TYR A 93 8.10 -34.36 4.92
C TYR A 93 7.13 -33.18 5.10
N CYS A 94 7.12 -32.21 4.17
CA CYS A 94 6.18 -31.08 4.20
C CYS A 94 4.70 -31.52 4.17
N THR A 95 4.37 -32.62 3.48
CA THR A 95 2.99 -33.14 3.42
C THR A 95 2.56 -33.90 4.66
N GLN A 96 3.50 -34.56 5.35
CA GLN A 96 3.23 -35.39 6.52
C GLN A 96 3.17 -34.59 7.82
N VAL A 97 3.86 -33.45 7.90
CA VAL A 97 3.87 -32.61 9.11
C VAL A 97 2.53 -31.88 9.24
N ASP A 98 1.92 -32.00 10.42
CA ASP A 98 0.64 -31.38 10.75
C ASP A 98 0.68 -29.85 10.53
N LYS A 99 -0.17 -29.35 9.64
CA LYS A 99 -0.26 -27.91 9.27
C LYS A 99 -0.59 -26.99 10.46
N LYS A 100 -0.98 -27.56 11.62
CA LYS A 100 -1.32 -26.83 12.84
C LYS A 100 -0.11 -26.26 13.60
N SER A 101 1.11 -26.69 13.27
CA SER A 101 2.36 -26.22 13.91
C SER A 101 3.26 -25.39 12.97
N TYR A 102 2.67 -24.72 11.97
CA TYR A 102 3.40 -24.00 10.92
C TYR A 102 4.45 -23.01 11.45
N SER A 103 4.16 -22.31 12.55
CA SER A 103 5.09 -21.35 13.17
C SER A 103 6.37 -21.99 13.72
N SER A 104 6.30 -23.24 14.19
CA SER A 104 7.44 -24.00 14.70
C SER A 104 8.37 -24.49 13.59
N TYR A 105 7.88 -24.58 12.35
CA TYR A 105 8.62 -25.14 11.21
C TYR A 105 8.99 -24.11 10.14
N CYS A 106 8.71 -22.81 10.33
CA CYS A 106 9.09 -21.77 9.35
C CYS A 106 10.59 -21.79 8.99
N SER A 107 11.48 -22.05 9.96
CA SER A 107 12.92 -22.16 9.70
C SER A 107 13.28 -23.38 8.84
N LEU A 108 12.54 -24.48 9.00
CA LEU A 108 12.74 -25.70 8.24
C LEU A 108 12.25 -25.54 6.80
N TYR A 109 11.07 -24.95 6.58
CA TYR A 109 10.57 -24.65 5.23
C TYR A 109 11.47 -23.67 4.48
N ARG A 110 12.04 -22.67 5.17
CA ARG A 110 13.07 -21.80 4.57
C ARG A 110 14.30 -22.59 4.16
N PHE A 111 14.77 -23.51 5.01
CA PHE A 111 15.92 -24.35 4.68
C PHE A 111 15.64 -25.26 3.47
N PHE A 112 14.47 -25.89 3.42
CA PHE A 112 14.09 -26.74 2.28
C PHE A 112 13.97 -25.95 0.98
N GLY A 113 13.34 -24.77 1.04
CA GLY A 113 13.27 -23.89 -0.13
C GLY A 113 14.63 -23.37 -0.59
N LEU A 114 15.59 -23.15 0.31
CA LEU A 114 16.97 -22.79 -0.05
C LEU A 114 17.66 -23.92 -0.81
N ILE A 115 17.53 -25.17 -0.34
CA ILE A 115 18.08 -26.33 -1.06
C ILE A 115 17.39 -26.48 -2.42
N ALA A 116 16.06 -26.40 -2.48
CA ALA A 116 15.32 -26.46 -3.73
C ALA A 116 15.71 -25.34 -4.71
N SER A 117 15.90 -24.11 -4.21
CA SER A 117 16.39 -22.98 -5.00
C SER A 117 17.79 -23.24 -5.55
N LEU A 118 18.69 -23.76 -4.72
CA LEU A 118 20.04 -24.14 -5.11
C LEU A 118 20.03 -25.19 -6.23
N CYS A 119 19.22 -26.25 -6.09
CA CYS A 119 19.08 -27.29 -7.11
C CYS A 119 18.63 -26.73 -8.45
N ARG A 120 17.72 -25.74 -8.45
CA ARG A 120 17.25 -25.07 -9.68
C ARG A 120 18.33 -24.18 -10.30
N ILE A 121 19.00 -23.37 -9.49
CA ILE A 121 20.02 -22.42 -9.97
C ILE A 121 21.22 -23.19 -10.55
N LEU A 122 21.67 -24.24 -9.86
CA LEU A 122 22.78 -25.09 -10.32
C LEU A 122 22.36 -26.16 -11.34
N LYS A 123 21.07 -26.23 -11.67
CA LYS A 123 20.47 -27.19 -12.62
C LYS A 123 20.74 -28.66 -12.28
N TYR A 124 20.70 -29.00 -11.00
CA TYR A 124 20.71 -30.41 -10.57
C TYR A 124 19.40 -31.10 -10.98
N GLU A 125 19.49 -32.38 -11.35
CA GLU A 125 18.33 -33.18 -11.74
C GLU A 125 17.45 -33.48 -10.51
N HIS A 126 16.17 -33.12 -10.59
CA HIS A 126 15.18 -33.34 -9.54
C HIS A 126 13.76 -33.25 -10.10
N ASN A 127 12.78 -33.68 -9.32
CA ASN A 127 11.37 -33.47 -9.63
C ASN A 127 11.02 -31.97 -9.53
N ASP A 128 10.87 -31.34 -10.70
CA ASP A 128 10.59 -29.90 -10.83
C ASP A 128 9.28 -29.48 -10.13
N SER A 129 8.26 -30.35 -10.10
CA SER A 129 7.00 -30.04 -9.40
C SER A 129 7.19 -29.93 -7.89
N PHE A 130 8.00 -30.82 -7.30
CA PHE A 130 8.31 -30.82 -5.87
C PHE A 130 9.23 -29.65 -5.52
N GLY A 131 10.23 -29.37 -6.35
CA GLY A 131 11.08 -28.20 -6.20
C GLY A 131 10.27 -26.89 -6.17
N ARG A 132 9.30 -26.73 -7.08
CA ARG A 132 8.38 -25.57 -7.10
C ARG A 132 7.54 -25.48 -5.83
N ASN A 133 7.00 -26.60 -5.34
CA ASN A 133 6.21 -26.62 -4.10
C ASN A 133 7.04 -26.16 -2.89
N LEU A 134 8.29 -26.62 -2.78
CA LEU A 134 9.20 -26.23 -1.69
C LEU A 134 9.57 -24.74 -1.76
N VAL A 135 9.83 -24.19 -2.95
CA VAL A 135 10.02 -22.75 -3.15
C VAL A 135 8.76 -21.97 -2.76
N GLY A 136 7.57 -22.47 -3.12
CA GLY A 136 6.30 -21.89 -2.69
C GLY A 136 6.14 -21.84 -1.17
N CYS A 137 6.44 -22.95 -0.48
CA CYS A 137 6.42 -23.03 0.99
C CYS A 137 7.41 -22.05 1.63
N MET A 138 8.57 -21.82 0.99
CA MET A 138 9.54 -20.84 1.44
C MET A 138 9.03 -19.41 1.30
N ILE A 139 8.36 -19.07 0.20
CA ILE A 139 7.74 -17.75 0.02
C ILE A 139 6.70 -17.52 1.13
N ASP A 140 5.88 -18.51 1.43
CA ASP A 140 4.88 -18.42 2.51
C ASP A 140 5.55 -18.23 3.89
N ALA A 141 6.70 -18.87 4.11
CA ALA A 141 7.50 -18.68 5.34
C ALA A 141 8.20 -17.31 5.40
N LEU A 142 8.57 -16.71 4.27
CA LEU A 142 9.09 -15.34 4.19
C LEU A 142 8.00 -14.32 4.47
N LEU A 143 6.80 -14.55 3.94
CA LEU A 143 5.62 -13.73 4.20
C LEU A 143 5.30 -13.71 5.70
N ALA A 144 5.26 -14.88 6.35
CA ALA A 144 5.02 -15.01 7.78
C ALA A 144 6.09 -14.32 8.67
N LYS A 145 7.29 -14.06 8.12
CA LYS A 145 8.39 -13.35 8.81
C LYS A 145 8.55 -11.89 8.36
N GLU A 146 7.62 -11.37 7.56
CA GLU A 146 7.64 -10.01 7.03
C GLU A 146 8.89 -9.68 6.20
N LEU A 147 9.52 -10.69 5.60
CA LEU A 147 10.72 -10.54 4.75
C LEU A 147 10.34 -10.35 3.28
N PHE A 148 9.48 -9.36 3.01
CA PHE A 148 8.84 -9.16 1.69
C PHE A 148 9.85 -8.89 0.56
N ASN A 149 10.94 -8.20 0.84
CA ASN A 149 11.97 -7.84 -0.15
C ASN A 149 12.63 -9.05 -0.83
N LEU A 150 12.60 -10.22 -0.18
CA LEU A 150 13.19 -11.45 -0.71
C LEU A 150 12.20 -12.23 -1.59
N VAL A 151 10.90 -11.96 -1.47
CA VAL A 151 9.86 -12.70 -2.20
C VAL A 151 10.03 -12.60 -3.72
N PRO A 152 10.29 -11.43 -4.34
CA PRO A 152 10.51 -11.32 -5.78
C PRO A 152 11.60 -12.27 -6.31
N PHE A 153 12.70 -12.42 -5.57
CA PHE A 153 13.78 -13.32 -5.94
C PHE A 153 13.36 -14.79 -5.95
N TYR A 154 12.68 -15.26 -4.92
CA TYR A 154 12.25 -16.67 -4.90
C TYR A 154 11.06 -16.93 -5.83
N ALA A 155 10.20 -15.94 -6.05
CA ALA A 155 9.11 -16.02 -7.01
C ALA A 155 9.62 -16.17 -8.45
N SER A 156 10.76 -15.56 -8.81
CA SER A 156 11.33 -15.69 -10.17
C SER A 156 11.82 -17.11 -10.49
N LEU A 157 12.01 -17.96 -9.48
CA LEU A 157 12.34 -19.37 -9.65
C LEU A 157 11.12 -20.22 -10.04
N LEU A 158 9.91 -19.68 -9.91
CA LEU A 158 8.65 -20.33 -10.27
C LEU A 158 8.24 -19.97 -11.71
N PRO A 159 7.34 -20.76 -12.34
CA PRO A 159 6.71 -20.36 -13.59
C PRO A 159 6.02 -19.00 -13.46
N LYS A 160 6.00 -18.21 -14.54
CA LYS A 160 5.49 -16.83 -14.54
C LYS A 160 4.09 -16.68 -13.92
N GLN A 161 3.18 -17.62 -14.18
CA GLN A 161 1.82 -17.58 -13.62
C GLN A 161 1.81 -17.77 -12.09
N ASP A 162 2.54 -18.76 -11.58
CA ASP A 162 2.64 -19.04 -10.15
C ASP A 162 3.41 -17.92 -9.42
N ALA A 163 4.46 -17.40 -10.05
CA ALA A 163 5.24 -16.27 -9.57
C ALA A 163 4.36 -15.04 -9.37
N LEU A 164 3.60 -14.65 -10.40
CA LEU A 164 2.70 -13.49 -10.33
C LEU A 164 1.63 -13.66 -9.24
N LYS A 165 1.07 -14.86 -9.10
CA LYS A 165 0.12 -15.16 -8.03
C LYS A 165 0.74 -14.94 -6.66
N LYS A 166 1.94 -15.50 -6.40
CA LYS A 166 2.64 -15.32 -5.11
C LYS A 166 3.05 -13.86 -4.85
N ILE A 167 3.43 -13.12 -5.89
CA ILE A 167 3.73 -11.70 -5.78
C ILE A 167 2.46 -10.93 -5.38
N TRP A 168 1.34 -11.15 -6.07
CA TRP A 168 0.06 -10.51 -5.74
C TRP A 168 -0.45 -10.88 -4.35
N ASP A 169 -0.31 -12.13 -3.92
CA ASP A 169 -0.66 -12.57 -2.57
C ASP A 169 0.19 -11.85 -1.51
N THR A 170 1.40 -11.39 -1.84
CA THR A 170 2.32 -10.71 -0.91
C THR A 170 2.04 -9.20 -0.79
N MET A 171 1.64 -8.54 -1.87
CA MET A 171 1.49 -7.08 -1.92
C MET A 171 0.55 -6.50 -0.84
N PRO A 172 -0.61 -7.10 -0.49
CA PRO A 172 -1.47 -6.60 0.58
C PRO A 172 -0.79 -6.47 1.95
N TYR A 173 0.26 -7.24 2.21
CA TYR A 173 0.98 -7.29 3.49
C TYR A 173 2.07 -6.21 3.61
N VAL A 174 2.50 -5.61 2.49
CA VAL A 174 3.52 -4.55 2.49
C VAL A 174 2.87 -3.20 2.75
N LYS A 175 2.87 -2.76 4.01
CA LYS A 175 2.19 -1.53 4.44
C LYS A 175 3.06 -0.27 4.39
N SER A 176 4.38 -0.39 4.46
CA SER A 176 5.27 0.77 4.45
C SER A 176 5.65 1.21 3.04
N ASP A 177 5.67 2.52 2.80
CA ASP A 177 6.04 3.06 1.48
C ASP A 177 7.49 2.73 1.10
N THR A 178 8.40 2.73 2.08
CA THR A 178 9.78 2.29 1.89
C THR A 178 9.85 0.81 1.52
N GLY A 179 9.02 -0.04 2.14
CA GLY A 179 8.91 -1.46 1.81
C GLY A 179 8.37 -1.66 0.40
N ARG A 180 7.35 -0.92 -0.01
CA ARG A 180 6.78 -0.96 -1.37
C ARG A 180 7.79 -0.56 -2.43
N GLN A 181 8.54 0.52 -2.21
CA GLN A 181 9.62 0.95 -3.11
C GLN A 181 10.72 -0.11 -3.24
N GLN A 182 11.14 -0.70 -2.12
CA GLN A 182 12.13 -1.79 -2.13
C GLN A 182 11.60 -3.02 -2.85
N PHE A 183 10.31 -3.33 -2.69
CA PHE A 183 9.65 -4.45 -3.36
C PHE A 183 9.57 -4.24 -4.89
N ILE A 184 9.15 -3.06 -5.36
CA ILE A 184 9.15 -2.71 -6.79
C ILE A 184 10.59 -2.82 -7.36
N LYS A 185 11.57 -2.29 -6.62
CA LYS A 185 12.98 -2.40 -7.03
C LYS A 185 13.45 -3.86 -7.12
N ALA A 186 13.08 -4.69 -6.14
CA ALA A 186 13.41 -6.10 -6.14
C ALA A 186 12.74 -6.87 -7.30
N LEU A 187 11.50 -6.53 -7.67
CA LEU A 187 10.84 -7.05 -8.87
C LEU A 187 11.60 -6.70 -10.16
N ASN A 188 12.02 -5.44 -10.28
CA ASN A 188 12.79 -4.99 -11.44
C ASN A 188 14.16 -5.66 -11.56
N GLN A 189 14.77 -6.09 -10.44
CA GLN A 189 16.06 -6.80 -10.42
C GLN A 189 15.96 -8.23 -10.95
N VAL A 190 14.76 -8.81 -10.99
CA VAL A 190 14.50 -10.18 -11.45
C VAL A 190 13.67 -10.23 -12.72
N ASP A 191 13.80 -9.19 -13.55
CA ASP A 191 13.16 -9.06 -14.87
C ASP A 191 11.62 -9.08 -14.87
N PHE A 192 10.98 -8.82 -13.72
CA PHE A 192 9.57 -8.46 -13.68
C PHE A 192 9.41 -6.95 -13.87
N ASP A 193 8.37 -6.53 -14.59
CA ASP A 193 7.99 -5.11 -14.62
C ASP A 193 7.24 -4.77 -13.32
N GLY A 194 8.00 -4.34 -12.31
CA GLY A 194 7.47 -4.02 -10.99
C GLY A 194 6.50 -2.83 -11.01
N GLU A 195 6.69 -1.88 -11.93
CA GLU A 195 5.79 -0.73 -12.06
C GLU A 195 4.46 -1.14 -12.71
N ASP A 196 4.48 -1.97 -13.76
CA ASP A 196 3.25 -2.48 -14.36
C ASP A 196 2.48 -3.39 -13.40
N ILE A 197 3.17 -4.22 -12.62
CA ILE A 197 2.53 -5.02 -11.57
C ILE A 197 1.88 -4.12 -10.51
N ALA A 198 2.58 -3.07 -10.06
CA ALA A 198 2.04 -2.09 -9.12
C ALA A 198 0.80 -1.37 -9.66
N VAL A 199 0.81 -0.99 -10.94
CA VAL A 199 -0.34 -0.39 -11.63
C VAL A 199 -1.52 -1.37 -11.70
N GLN A 200 -1.28 -2.62 -12.07
CA GLN A 200 -2.33 -3.64 -12.18
C GLN A 200 -2.94 -4.00 -10.82
N PHE A 201 -2.12 -4.04 -9.77
CA PHE A 201 -2.55 -4.29 -8.41
C PHE A 201 -3.33 -3.10 -7.83
N GLY A 202 -2.86 -1.88 -8.06
CA GLY A 202 -3.50 -0.66 -7.55
C GLY A 202 -4.73 -0.21 -8.33
N LYS A 203 -5.02 -0.82 -9.48
CA LYS A 203 -6.17 -0.49 -10.33
C LYS A 203 -7.47 -0.60 -9.55
N PHE A 204 -8.29 0.43 -9.62
CA PHE A 204 -9.54 0.51 -8.87
C PHE A 204 -10.57 -0.50 -9.40
N ARG A 205 -11.19 -1.25 -8.48
CA ARG A 205 -12.18 -2.31 -8.78
C ARG A 205 -13.32 -2.24 -7.77
N VAL A 206 -14.46 -1.71 -8.22
CA VAL A 206 -15.65 -1.42 -7.38
C VAL A 206 -16.17 -2.62 -6.58
N LEU A 207 -16.04 -3.84 -7.11
CA LEU A 207 -16.60 -5.05 -6.49
C LEU A 207 -15.72 -5.68 -5.41
N GLU A 208 -14.48 -5.19 -5.23
CA GLU A 208 -13.54 -5.76 -4.28
C GLU A 208 -13.66 -5.07 -2.91
N THR A 209 -13.92 -5.82 -1.85
CA THR A 209 -13.91 -5.30 -0.48
C THR A 209 -12.48 -5.17 0.04
N VAL A 210 -11.74 -4.18 -0.46
CA VAL A 210 -10.34 -3.90 -0.09
C VAL A 210 -10.17 -2.44 0.29
N ASP A 211 -9.09 -2.13 1.01
CA ASP A 211 -8.68 -0.74 1.20
C ASP A 211 -8.12 -0.21 -0.12
N HIS A 212 -9.00 0.39 -0.93
CA HIS A 212 -8.63 0.88 -2.25
C HIS A 212 -7.54 1.96 -2.20
N LEU A 213 -7.51 2.79 -1.15
CA LEU A 213 -6.47 3.81 -1.00
C LEU A 213 -5.11 3.16 -0.74
N ASP A 214 -5.06 2.09 0.07
CA ASP A 214 -3.85 1.30 0.28
C ASP A 214 -3.34 0.64 -1.01
N CYS A 215 -4.25 0.16 -1.86
CA CYS A 215 -3.92 -0.35 -3.19
C CYS A 215 -3.36 0.76 -4.10
N LEU A 216 -3.97 1.94 -4.09
CA LEU A 216 -3.56 3.07 -4.94
C LEU A 216 -2.16 3.60 -4.60
N ARG A 217 -1.74 3.49 -3.33
CA ARG A 217 -0.37 3.82 -2.88
C ARG A 217 0.72 3.07 -3.64
N TRP A 218 0.43 1.87 -4.14
CA TRP A 218 1.39 1.16 -5.00
C TRP A 218 1.67 1.91 -6.30
N ILE A 219 0.64 2.53 -6.91
CA ILE A 219 0.78 3.31 -8.14
C ILE A 219 1.50 4.63 -7.86
N PHE A 220 1.24 5.26 -6.71
CA PHE A 220 1.85 6.53 -6.33
C PHE A 220 3.36 6.47 -6.16
N LEU A 221 3.89 5.28 -5.87
CA LEU A 221 5.33 5.03 -5.68
C LEU A 221 6.05 4.65 -6.98
N CYS A 222 5.33 4.49 -8.09
CA CYS A 222 5.93 4.28 -9.40
C CYS A 222 6.65 5.54 -9.91
N SER A 223 7.47 5.37 -10.95
CA SER A 223 8.12 6.51 -11.61
C SER A 223 7.11 7.50 -12.22
N ASP A 224 7.62 8.69 -12.50
CA ASP A 224 6.91 9.79 -13.17
C ASP A 224 6.20 9.38 -14.47
N LYS A 225 6.66 8.30 -15.12
CA LYS A 225 6.03 7.74 -16.34
C LYS A 225 4.62 7.24 -16.08
N LYS A 226 4.30 6.83 -14.85
CA LYS A 226 3.00 6.25 -14.47
C LYS A 226 2.07 7.25 -13.77
N LEU A 227 2.45 8.53 -13.65
CA LEU A 227 1.61 9.55 -12.99
C LEU A 227 0.24 9.75 -13.64
N LEU A 228 0.15 9.59 -14.97
CA LEU A 228 -1.14 9.66 -15.66
C LEU A 228 -2.09 8.57 -15.15
N TYR A 229 -1.59 7.33 -15.01
CA TYR A 229 -2.35 6.20 -14.47
C TYR A 229 -2.71 6.40 -12.99
N ALA A 230 -1.75 6.90 -12.19
CA ALA A 230 -1.99 7.22 -10.79
C ALA A 230 -3.18 8.17 -10.61
N LEU A 231 -3.18 9.27 -11.36
CA LEU A 231 -4.22 10.29 -11.26
C LEU A 231 -5.56 9.83 -11.88
N SER A 232 -5.53 9.03 -12.96
CA SER A 232 -6.75 8.49 -13.55
C SER A 232 -7.47 7.51 -12.62
N GLU A 233 -6.72 6.64 -11.93
CA GLU A 233 -7.28 5.70 -10.96
C GLU A 233 -7.74 6.41 -9.68
N ALA A 234 -7.03 7.45 -9.23
CA ALA A 234 -7.47 8.32 -8.15
C ALA A 234 -8.82 8.98 -8.47
N ASN A 235 -8.97 9.55 -9.67
CA ASN A 235 -10.23 10.13 -10.12
C ASN A 235 -11.36 9.08 -10.15
N ALA A 236 -11.09 7.88 -10.67
CA ALA A 236 -12.08 6.80 -10.69
C ALA A 236 -12.60 6.45 -9.29
N MET A 237 -11.70 6.41 -8.32
CA MET A 237 -12.03 6.15 -6.93
C MET A 237 -12.82 7.31 -6.29
N VAL A 238 -12.40 8.56 -6.52
CA VAL A 238 -13.12 9.76 -6.03
C VAL A 238 -14.53 9.82 -6.62
N ARG A 239 -14.70 9.54 -7.92
CA ARG A 239 -16.03 9.47 -8.56
C ARG A 239 -16.92 8.45 -7.85
N HIS A 240 -16.41 7.24 -7.61
CA HIS A 240 -17.17 6.20 -6.95
C HIS A 240 -17.57 6.57 -5.52
N TYR A 241 -16.64 7.11 -4.73
CA TYR A 241 -16.92 7.52 -3.35
C TYR A 241 -17.93 8.66 -3.28
N LEU A 242 -17.82 9.66 -4.15
CA LEU A 242 -18.83 10.73 -4.23
C LEU A 242 -20.20 10.17 -4.61
N LEU A 243 -20.30 9.33 -5.65
CA LEU A 243 -21.58 8.72 -6.03
C LEU A 243 -22.21 7.86 -4.92
N SER A 244 -21.38 7.31 -4.02
CA SER A 244 -21.80 6.46 -2.90
C SER A 244 -21.93 7.22 -1.57
N ASP A 245 -21.90 8.56 -1.58
CA ASP A 245 -21.97 9.43 -0.39
C ASP A 245 -20.84 9.23 0.65
N ALA A 246 -19.70 8.69 0.21
CA ALA A 246 -18.48 8.48 0.99
C ALA A 246 -17.52 9.68 0.87
N GLU A 247 -17.98 10.88 1.25
CA GLU A 247 -17.21 12.13 1.07
C GLU A 247 -15.88 12.14 1.85
N ARG A 248 -15.84 11.48 3.01
CA ARG A 248 -14.63 11.40 3.85
C ARG A 248 -13.52 10.62 3.15
N GLU A 249 -13.88 9.51 2.52
CA GLU A 249 -13.01 8.64 1.75
C GLU A 249 -12.53 9.36 0.49
N ALA A 250 -13.43 10.04 -0.24
CA ALA A 250 -13.06 10.89 -1.37
C ALA A 250 -12.04 11.96 -0.98
N ARG A 251 -12.25 12.63 0.17
CA ARG A 251 -11.32 13.65 0.69
C ARG A 251 -9.97 13.05 1.10
N ALA A 252 -9.95 11.85 1.64
CA ALA A 252 -8.71 11.16 1.98
C ALA A 252 -7.85 10.90 0.74
N VAL A 253 -8.45 10.45 -0.37
CA VAL A 253 -7.76 10.26 -1.65
C VAL A 253 -7.20 11.59 -2.18
N ILE A 254 -8.02 12.64 -2.20
CA ILE A 254 -7.61 13.98 -2.67
C ILE A 254 -6.42 14.50 -1.87
N ASN A 255 -6.52 14.49 -0.54
CA ASN A 255 -5.46 14.96 0.34
C ASN A 255 -4.14 14.20 0.11
N GLU A 256 -4.21 12.89 -0.14
CA GLU A 256 -3.03 12.08 -0.41
C GLU A 256 -2.36 12.46 -1.75
N CYS A 257 -3.16 12.65 -2.80
CA CYS A 257 -2.68 13.14 -4.09
C CYS A 257 -2.06 14.56 -4.00
N GLU A 258 -2.65 15.45 -3.20
CA GLU A 258 -2.13 16.81 -2.96
C GLU A 258 -0.82 16.79 -2.17
N ASN A 259 -0.74 15.97 -1.11
CA ASN A 259 0.48 15.79 -0.32
C ASN A 259 1.65 15.30 -1.18
N LEU A 260 1.38 14.42 -2.13
CA LEU A 260 2.36 13.88 -3.07
C LEU A 260 2.59 14.76 -4.31
N LYS A 261 1.86 15.89 -4.42
CA LYS A 261 1.91 16.85 -5.53
C LYS A 261 1.80 16.19 -6.90
N LEU A 262 0.91 15.20 -7.03
CA LEU A 262 0.80 14.39 -8.25
C LEU A 262 0.42 15.24 -9.47
N VAL A 263 -0.48 16.21 -9.28
CA VAL A 263 -0.92 17.13 -10.34
C VAL A 263 0.22 18.02 -10.82
N ASP A 264 0.95 18.67 -9.89
CA ASP A 264 2.08 19.54 -10.23
C ASP A 264 3.17 18.76 -10.98
N ARG A 265 3.48 17.55 -10.52
CA ARG A 265 4.45 16.66 -11.17
C ARG A 265 3.99 16.30 -12.58
N LEU A 266 2.74 15.88 -12.76
CA LEU A 266 2.21 15.54 -14.08
C LEU A 266 2.19 16.74 -15.03
N ALA A 267 1.77 17.91 -14.55
CA ALA A 267 1.78 19.15 -15.33
C ALA A 267 3.19 19.56 -15.74
N SER A 268 4.17 19.44 -14.83
CA SER A 268 5.58 19.72 -15.14
C SER A 268 6.13 18.78 -16.22
N LEU A 269 5.75 17.50 -16.18
CA LEU A 269 6.17 16.52 -17.19
C LEU A 269 5.61 16.85 -18.57
N VAL A 270 4.32 17.18 -18.65
CA VAL A 270 3.66 17.61 -19.90
C VAL A 270 4.36 18.81 -20.52
N ASN A 271 4.73 19.80 -19.69
CA ASN A 271 5.42 21.01 -20.15
C ASN A 271 6.89 20.78 -20.55
N SER A 272 7.55 19.76 -19.99
CA SER A 272 8.96 19.45 -20.24
C SER A 272 9.20 18.51 -21.42
N SER A 273 8.16 17.84 -21.92
CA SER A 273 8.28 16.74 -22.86
C SER A 273 8.43 17.22 -24.32
N THR A 274 9.64 17.63 -24.71
CA THR A 274 9.98 18.12 -26.07
C THR A 274 10.56 17.07 -27.02
N ALA A 275 10.69 15.80 -26.59
CA ALA A 275 11.58 14.82 -27.25
C ALA A 275 10.92 13.47 -27.65
N MET A 276 9.64 13.46 -27.99
CA MET A 276 8.90 12.26 -28.45
C MET A 276 8.17 12.55 -29.77
N ASP A 277 7.67 11.51 -30.45
CA ASP A 277 6.85 11.61 -31.67
C ASP A 277 5.64 12.55 -31.44
N GLU A 278 5.48 13.56 -32.31
CA GLU A 278 4.52 14.67 -32.12
C GLU A 278 3.08 14.18 -31.91
N SER A 279 2.71 13.10 -32.60
CA SER A 279 1.39 12.49 -32.51
C SER A 279 1.11 11.83 -31.15
N ALA A 280 2.08 11.10 -30.61
CA ALA A 280 1.96 10.42 -29.32
C ALA A 280 2.04 11.39 -28.14
N ILE A 281 2.82 12.48 -28.27
CA ILE A 281 2.83 13.58 -27.31
C ILE A 281 1.46 14.23 -27.22
N PHE A 282 0.86 14.54 -28.37
CA PHE A 282 -0.44 15.22 -28.41
C PHE A 282 -1.52 14.44 -27.65
N VAL A 283 -1.67 13.15 -27.96
CA VAL A 283 -2.65 12.27 -27.29
C VAL A 283 -2.40 12.17 -25.79
N ARG A 284 -1.13 12.04 -25.37
CA ARG A 284 -0.77 11.96 -23.95
C ARG A 284 -1.06 13.27 -23.22
N ASN A 285 -0.76 14.41 -23.84
CA ASN A 285 -0.98 15.73 -23.26
C ASN A 285 -2.48 16.03 -23.14
N GLU A 286 -3.28 15.65 -24.14
CA GLU A 286 -4.73 15.74 -24.09
C GLU A 286 -5.29 14.87 -22.95
N ALA A 287 -4.88 13.61 -22.87
CA ALA A 287 -5.28 12.71 -21.78
C ALA A 287 -4.87 13.25 -20.40
N ALA A 288 -3.66 13.80 -20.28
CA ALA A 288 -3.20 14.43 -19.03
C ALA A 288 -4.05 15.65 -18.67
N GLY A 289 -4.38 16.50 -19.65
CA GLY A 289 -5.27 17.65 -19.45
C GLY A 289 -6.65 17.24 -18.95
N VAL A 290 -7.25 16.19 -19.51
CA VAL A 290 -8.55 15.65 -19.07
C VAL A 290 -8.49 15.18 -17.63
N VAL A 291 -7.49 14.37 -17.28
CA VAL A 291 -7.35 13.79 -15.93
C VAL A 291 -7.03 14.87 -14.89
N ILE A 292 -6.17 15.84 -15.21
CA ILE A 292 -5.86 16.99 -14.34
C ILE A 292 -7.11 17.84 -14.12
N ASN A 293 -7.84 18.17 -15.19
CA ASN A 293 -9.03 19.00 -15.08
C ASN A 293 -10.12 18.33 -14.25
N GLU A 294 -10.29 17.02 -14.39
CA GLU A 294 -11.23 16.26 -13.57
C GLU A 294 -10.82 16.28 -12.09
N PHE A 295 -9.54 16.03 -11.78
CA PHE A 295 -9.04 16.06 -10.41
C PHE A 295 -9.22 17.44 -9.76
N ASN A 296 -8.84 18.50 -10.48
CA ASN A 296 -9.03 19.88 -10.02
C ASN A 296 -10.50 20.18 -9.75
N ASN A 297 -11.42 19.63 -10.54
CA ASN A 297 -12.84 19.85 -10.29
C ASN A 297 -13.34 19.15 -8.99
N HIS A 298 -12.78 17.99 -8.66
CA HIS A 298 -13.03 17.35 -7.36
C HIS A 298 -12.49 18.20 -6.19
N CYS A 299 -11.30 18.79 -6.32
CA CYS A 299 -10.74 19.71 -5.33
C CYS A 299 -11.62 20.97 -5.18
N LEU A 300 -12.05 21.57 -6.30
CA LEU A 300 -12.91 22.74 -6.31
C LEU A 300 -14.26 22.46 -5.66
N TYR A 301 -14.85 21.30 -5.90
CA TYR A 301 -16.07 20.86 -5.22
C TYR A 301 -15.89 20.83 -3.69
N MET A 302 -14.84 20.13 -3.21
CA MET A 302 -14.56 20.03 -1.77
C MET A 302 -14.29 21.39 -1.13
N SER A 303 -13.59 22.27 -1.85
CA SER A 303 -13.32 23.65 -1.43
C SER A 303 -14.61 24.47 -1.34
N ALA A 304 -15.46 24.43 -2.37
CA ALA A 304 -16.74 25.12 -2.38
C ALA A 304 -17.63 24.67 -1.21
N GLN A 305 -17.72 23.37 -0.95
CA GLN A 305 -18.46 22.82 0.18
C GLN A 305 -17.90 23.31 1.53
N ALA A 306 -16.57 23.35 1.69
CA ALA A 306 -15.93 23.87 2.91
C ALA A 306 -16.18 25.37 3.10
N HIS A 307 -16.21 26.15 2.02
CA HIS A 307 -16.52 27.58 2.08
C HIS A 307 -17.98 27.84 2.43
N CYS A 308 -18.94 27.15 1.80
CA CYS A 308 -20.37 27.23 2.16
C CYS A 308 -20.61 26.86 3.63
N THR A 309 -20.04 25.75 4.11
CA THR A 309 -20.18 25.37 5.53
C THR A 309 -19.58 26.40 6.49
N THR A 310 -18.45 27.01 6.14
CA THR A 310 -17.87 28.11 6.92
C THR A 310 -18.77 29.35 6.89
N PHE A 311 -19.35 29.67 5.73
CA PHE A 311 -20.24 30.80 5.56
C PHE A 311 -21.55 30.64 6.36
N ALA A 312 -22.16 29.46 6.34
CA ALA A 312 -23.33 29.13 7.16
C ALA A 312 -23.05 29.35 8.66
N LEU A 313 -21.89 28.91 9.15
CA LEU A 313 -21.48 29.15 10.54
C LEU A 313 -21.31 30.64 10.85
N GLU A 314 -20.78 31.42 9.91
CA GLU A 314 -20.67 32.87 10.07
C GLU A 314 -22.03 33.58 10.02
N CYS A 315 -22.99 33.15 9.19
CA CYS A 315 -24.36 33.68 9.23
C CYS A 315 -24.99 33.47 10.62
N VAL A 316 -24.85 32.27 11.21
CA VAL A 316 -25.35 32.00 12.58
C VAL A 316 -24.65 32.87 13.63
N ARG A 317 -23.33 33.07 13.51
CA ARG A 317 -22.57 33.95 14.42
C ARG A 317 -23.00 35.41 14.31
N ALA A 318 -23.21 35.89 13.08
CA ALA A 318 -23.66 37.25 12.83
C ALA A 318 -25.08 37.48 13.38
N GLU A 319 -25.99 36.52 13.21
CA GLU A 319 -27.34 36.57 13.77
C GLU A 319 -27.32 36.62 15.31
N ALA A 320 -26.49 35.78 15.95
CA ALA A 320 -26.32 35.80 17.40
C ALA A 320 -25.75 37.12 17.91
N ALA A 321 -24.79 37.72 17.19
CA ALA A 321 -24.24 39.03 17.53
C ALA A 321 -25.29 40.15 17.38
N ALA A 322 -26.13 40.09 16.34
CA ALA A 322 -27.22 41.04 16.13
C ALA A 322 -28.29 40.94 17.23
N LYS A 323 -28.71 39.72 17.60
CA LYS A 323 -29.65 39.49 18.71
C LYS A 323 -29.14 40.07 20.03
N LYS A 324 -27.87 39.84 20.34
CA LYS A 324 -27.24 40.34 21.57
C LYS A 324 -27.17 41.87 21.61
N LEU A 325 -26.87 42.52 20.48
CA LEU A 325 -26.91 43.98 20.38
C LEU A 325 -28.32 44.51 20.66
N ALA A 326 -29.34 43.89 20.05
CA ALA A 326 -30.74 44.28 20.25
C ALA A 326 -31.23 44.07 21.70
N GLU A 327 -30.74 43.03 22.40
CA GLU A 327 -31.00 42.81 23.82
C GLU A 327 -30.33 43.88 24.70
N ASP A 328 -29.04 44.16 24.46
CA ASP A 328 -28.28 45.18 25.20
C ASP A 328 -28.86 46.60 24.99
N GLU A 329 -29.38 46.91 23.79
CA GLU A 329 -30.07 48.17 23.48
C GLU A 329 -31.43 48.27 24.19
N ARG A 330 -32.24 47.21 24.17
CA ARG A 330 -33.53 47.17 24.87
C ARG A 330 -33.38 47.30 26.38
N GLU A 331 -32.38 46.66 27.00
CA GLU A 331 -32.10 46.83 28.43
C GLU A 331 -31.67 48.27 28.79
N GLY A 332 -31.13 49.02 27.82
CA GLY A 332 -30.78 50.43 27.96
C GLY A 332 -32.00 51.36 28.04
N GLU A 333 -33.07 51.07 27.30
CA GLU A 333 -34.26 51.93 27.18
C GLU A 333 -35.20 51.87 28.41
N TRP A 334 -35.21 50.77 29.16
CA TRP A 334 -36.23 50.50 30.19
C TRP A 334 -35.85 50.90 31.63
N SER A 335 -34.72 51.57 31.85
CA SER A 335 -34.21 51.81 33.21
C SER A 335 -34.44 53.23 33.73
N GLN A 336 -34.92 53.31 34.96
CA GLN A 336 -35.14 54.56 35.71
C GLN A 336 -33.87 55.40 35.87
N GLN A 337 -34.08 56.70 35.71
CA GLN A 337 -33.14 57.80 35.73
C GLN A 337 -32.56 57.99 37.15
N GLY A 338 -31.28 57.67 37.40
CA GLY A 338 -30.68 57.92 38.72
C GLY A 338 -29.22 57.51 38.98
N ASP A 339 -28.66 56.51 38.28
CA ASP A 339 -27.30 56.00 38.56
C ASP A 339 -26.31 56.22 37.39
N LEU A 340 -25.38 57.16 37.57
CA LEU A 340 -24.33 57.52 36.60
C LEU A 340 -23.31 56.39 36.36
N VAL A 341 -23.03 55.55 37.37
CA VAL A 341 -22.10 54.42 37.23
C VAL A 341 -22.76 53.30 36.44
N GLY A 342 -24.04 53.03 36.70
CA GLY A 342 -24.84 52.10 35.91
C GLY A 342 -25.00 52.53 34.45
N LEU A 343 -25.11 53.82 34.15
CA LEU A 343 -25.17 54.33 32.77
C LEU A 343 -23.85 54.12 32.01
N SER A 344 -22.70 54.40 32.62
CA SER A 344 -21.40 54.23 31.96
C SER A 344 -21.05 52.76 31.67
N GLN A 345 -21.37 51.85 32.60
CA GLN A 345 -21.17 50.41 32.37
C GLN A 345 -22.04 49.85 31.26
N ARG A 346 -23.26 50.39 31.06
CA ARG A 346 -24.17 49.98 30.00
C ARG A 346 -23.78 50.55 28.64
N ALA A 347 -23.41 51.83 28.58
CA ALA A 347 -22.84 52.42 27.37
C ALA A 347 -21.62 51.62 26.88
N ALA A 348 -20.72 51.23 27.79
CA ALA A 348 -19.58 50.38 27.46
C ALA A 348 -19.96 48.95 27.02
N ARG A 349 -21.13 48.42 27.45
CA ARG A 349 -21.63 47.11 26.98
C ARG A 349 -22.21 47.22 25.57
N VAL A 350 -23.05 48.21 25.31
CA VAL A 350 -23.61 48.51 23.97
C VAL A 350 -22.49 48.79 22.97
N GLU A 351 -21.49 49.60 23.34
CA GLU A 351 -20.35 49.88 22.46
C GLU A 351 -19.54 48.61 22.13
N ARG A 352 -19.37 47.70 23.11
CA ARG A 352 -18.72 46.40 22.89
C ARG A 352 -19.57 45.46 22.04
N SER A 353 -20.88 45.43 22.22
CA SER A 353 -21.77 44.58 21.40
C SER A 353 -21.89 45.13 19.97
N GLN A 354 -21.93 46.44 19.80
CA GLN A 354 -21.87 47.11 18.49
C GLN A 354 -20.55 46.80 17.78
N SER A 355 -19.40 46.97 18.46
CA SER A 355 -18.09 46.61 17.91
C SER A 355 -17.99 45.13 17.51
N ARG A 356 -18.63 44.22 18.26
CA ARG A 356 -18.69 42.80 17.92
C ARG A 356 -19.59 42.54 16.72
N HIS A 357 -20.75 43.17 16.65
CA HIS A 357 -21.67 43.08 15.52
C HIS A 357 -21.01 43.56 14.22
N GLU A 358 -20.32 44.71 14.25
CA GLU A 358 -19.58 45.24 13.10
C GLU A 358 -18.48 44.29 12.63
N ARG A 359 -17.70 43.71 13.56
CA ARG A 359 -16.67 42.70 13.23
C ARG A 359 -17.28 41.44 12.63
N SER A 360 -18.39 40.95 13.19
CA SER A 360 -19.10 39.79 12.67
C SER A 360 -19.65 40.06 11.27
N LYS A 361 -20.17 41.26 11.00
CA LYS A 361 -20.63 41.67 9.67
C LYS A 361 -19.49 41.70 8.64
N LEU A 362 -18.34 42.26 8.99
CA LEU A 362 -17.15 42.26 8.12
C LEU A 362 -16.65 40.83 7.84
N SER A 363 -16.63 39.96 8.85
CA SER A 363 -16.27 38.54 8.71
C SER A 363 -17.24 37.82 7.77
N LEU A 364 -18.54 38.09 7.93
CA LEU A 364 -19.61 37.53 7.12
C LEU A 364 -19.47 37.94 5.65
N ASP A 365 -19.29 39.24 5.37
CA ASP A 365 -19.13 39.74 3.99
C ASP A 365 -17.89 39.13 3.31
N ALA A 366 -16.78 38.98 4.04
CA ALA A 366 -15.59 38.31 3.52
C ALA A 366 -15.80 36.81 3.27
N CYS A 367 -16.57 36.12 4.11
CA CYS A 367 -16.92 34.71 3.90
C CYS A 367 -17.90 34.52 2.74
N LYS A 368 -18.86 35.43 2.59
CA LYS A 368 -19.80 35.48 1.46
C LYS A 368 -19.06 35.58 0.13
N ALA A 369 -18.17 36.58 0.00
CA ALA A 369 -17.40 36.80 -1.22
C ALA A 369 -16.55 35.58 -1.60
N ARG A 370 -15.87 34.96 -0.62
CA ARG A 370 -15.08 33.74 -0.85
C ARG A 370 -15.92 32.54 -1.25
N SER A 371 -17.11 32.39 -0.66
CA SER A 371 -18.02 31.27 -0.96
C SER A 371 -18.61 31.42 -2.36
N LEU A 372 -19.02 32.63 -2.75
CA LEU A 372 -19.46 32.93 -4.12
C LEU A 372 -18.36 32.61 -5.14
N ASP A 373 -17.14 33.10 -4.90
CA ASP A 373 -16.00 32.86 -5.80
C ASP A 373 -15.67 31.36 -5.92
N ALA A 374 -15.65 30.63 -4.81
CA ALA A 374 -15.39 29.19 -4.80
C ALA A 374 -16.47 28.40 -5.57
N VAL A 375 -17.75 28.71 -5.34
CA VAL A 375 -18.87 28.05 -6.04
C VAL A 375 -18.85 28.38 -7.53
N ILE A 376 -18.65 29.64 -7.91
CA ILE A 376 -18.58 30.05 -9.32
C ILE A 376 -17.39 29.38 -10.02
N THR A 377 -16.23 29.35 -9.37
CA THR A 377 -15.02 28.70 -9.91
C THR A 377 -15.25 27.21 -10.13
N PHE A 378 -15.88 26.52 -9.16
CA PHE A 378 -16.27 25.11 -9.30
C PHE A 378 -17.23 24.89 -10.48
N LEU A 379 -18.35 25.63 -10.55
CA LEU A 379 -19.34 25.45 -11.61
C LEU A 379 -18.76 25.72 -13.01
N ARG A 380 -17.89 26.73 -13.12
CA ARG A 380 -17.23 27.13 -14.38
C ARG A 380 -16.09 26.24 -14.80
N HIS A 381 -15.58 25.36 -13.94
CA HIS A 381 -14.48 24.49 -14.31
C HIS A 381 -14.95 23.42 -15.32
N PRO A 382 -14.17 23.07 -16.36
CA PRO A 382 -14.59 22.13 -17.40
C PRO A 382 -14.45 20.66 -16.99
N GLY A 383 -13.80 20.36 -15.87
CA GLY A 383 -13.39 19.00 -15.50
C GLY A 383 -14.49 17.93 -15.60
N TRP A 384 -15.67 18.17 -15.04
CA TRP A 384 -16.81 17.22 -15.12
C TRP A 384 -17.63 17.33 -16.41
N ARG A 385 -17.29 18.29 -17.29
CA ARG A 385 -17.91 18.47 -18.61
C ARG A 385 -17.06 17.86 -19.74
N THR A 386 -15.91 17.28 -19.43
CA THR A 386 -15.06 16.63 -20.41
C THR A 386 -15.71 15.36 -20.96
N THR A 387 -16.30 15.46 -22.15
CA THR A 387 -16.81 14.33 -22.92
C THR A 387 -15.70 13.74 -23.77
N THR A 388 -15.46 12.45 -23.60
CA THR A 388 -14.58 11.67 -24.46
C THR A 388 -15.40 10.50 -24.99
N ASP A 389 -15.61 10.41 -26.30
CA ASP A 389 -16.44 9.36 -26.94
C ASP A 389 -15.95 7.93 -26.64
N ALA A 390 -14.69 7.79 -26.19
CA ALA A 390 -14.05 6.51 -25.90
C ALA A 390 -14.43 5.89 -24.55
N ASP A 391 -14.94 6.66 -23.57
CA ASP A 391 -15.20 6.16 -22.20
C ASP A 391 -16.58 6.58 -21.68
N TRP A 392 -17.61 5.91 -22.21
CA TRP A 392 -19.02 6.15 -21.85
C TRP A 392 -19.28 6.00 -20.35
N ALA A 393 -18.66 5.03 -19.69
CA ALA A 393 -18.87 4.78 -18.26
C ALA A 393 -18.36 5.94 -17.40
N ARG A 394 -17.17 6.49 -17.72
CA ARG A 394 -16.66 7.70 -17.08
C ARG A 394 -17.60 8.90 -17.32
N THR A 395 -18.03 9.11 -18.57
CA THR A 395 -18.91 10.23 -18.91
C THR A 395 -20.24 10.16 -18.16
N GLU A 396 -20.81 8.96 -18.01
CA GLU A 396 -22.04 8.75 -17.27
C GLU A 396 -21.88 9.04 -15.77
N GLN A 397 -20.78 8.59 -15.17
CA GLN A 397 -20.47 8.91 -13.76
C GLN A 397 -20.31 10.42 -13.54
N LEU A 398 -19.61 11.11 -14.45
CA LEU A 398 -19.43 12.56 -14.37
C LEU A 398 -20.74 13.32 -14.56
N ARG A 399 -21.62 12.84 -15.45
CA ARG A 399 -22.97 13.38 -15.60
C ARG A 399 -23.78 13.27 -14.31
N ALA A 400 -23.79 12.08 -13.70
CA ALA A 400 -24.49 11.86 -12.43
C ALA A 400 -23.92 12.73 -11.30
N LEU A 401 -22.60 12.89 -11.22
CA LEU A 401 -21.96 13.81 -10.27
C LEU A 401 -22.39 15.27 -10.52
N ARG A 402 -22.40 15.70 -11.78
CA ARG A 402 -22.81 17.05 -12.16
C ARG A 402 -24.24 17.35 -11.73
N GLU A 403 -25.18 16.49 -12.11
CA GLU A 403 -26.60 16.64 -11.78
C GLU A 403 -26.82 16.70 -10.26
N ARG A 404 -26.12 15.84 -9.51
CA ARG A 404 -26.24 15.78 -8.05
C ARG A 404 -25.59 16.96 -7.34
N TYR A 405 -24.33 17.23 -7.63
CA TYR A 405 -23.50 18.12 -6.81
C TYR A 405 -23.55 19.58 -7.25
N TYR A 406 -23.84 19.88 -8.51
CA TYR A 406 -24.05 21.27 -8.93
C TYR A 406 -25.33 21.82 -8.29
N ALA A 407 -26.42 21.06 -8.34
CA ALA A 407 -27.66 21.44 -7.66
C ALA A 407 -27.48 21.51 -6.14
N SER A 408 -26.78 20.53 -5.54
CA SER A 408 -26.52 20.52 -4.10
C SER A 408 -25.76 21.75 -3.62
N ILE A 409 -24.65 22.13 -4.28
CA ILE A 409 -23.84 23.27 -3.85
C ILE A 409 -24.57 24.60 -4.07
N LEU A 410 -25.35 24.71 -5.15
CA LEU A 410 -26.18 25.89 -5.41
C LEU A 410 -27.29 26.03 -4.35
N ASN A 411 -27.95 24.93 -3.98
CA ASN A 411 -28.96 24.94 -2.93
C ASN A 411 -28.36 25.33 -1.56
N LEU A 412 -27.17 24.82 -1.24
CA LEU A 412 -26.42 25.22 -0.04
C LEU A 412 -26.13 26.74 -0.05
N LEU A 413 -25.59 27.25 -1.15
CA LEU A 413 -25.28 28.67 -1.27
C LEU A 413 -26.53 29.56 -1.18
N VAL A 414 -27.61 29.21 -1.87
CA VAL A 414 -28.87 29.98 -1.84
C VAL A 414 -29.49 29.95 -0.45
N HIS A 415 -29.44 28.80 0.23
CA HIS A 415 -29.88 28.69 1.62
C HIS A 415 -29.08 29.63 2.53
N ASP A 416 -27.75 29.62 2.43
CA ASP A 416 -26.88 30.45 3.26
C ASP A 416 -27.07 31.96 2.97
N LEU A 417 -27.27 32.34 1.71
CA LEU A 417 -27.63 33.72 1.34
C LEU A 417 -28.99 34.14 1.91
N GLY A 418 -29.95 33.21 1.93
CA GLY A 418 -31.27 33.42 2.54
C GLY A 418 -31.21 33.66 4.05
N MET A 419 -30.30 32.97 4.77
CA MET A 419 -30.08 33.19 6.21
C MET A 419 -29.61 34.61 6.54
N CYS A 420 -29.02 35.29 5.57
CA CYS A 420 -28.46 36.62 5.70
C CYS A 420 -29.28 37.71 4.96
N ASP A 421 -30.50 37.36 4.49
CA ASP A 421 -31.46 38.22 3.76
C ASP A 421 -30.85 38.98 2.55
N ASP A 422 -29.80 38.43 1.93
CA ASP A 422 -29.06 39.07 0.84
C ASP A 422 -29.68 38.74 -0.53
N ALA A 423 -30.84 39.34 -0.80
CA ALA A 423 -31.55 39.16 -2.07
C ALA A 423 -30.73 39.63 -3.28
N THR A 424 -29.82 40.60 -3.10
CA THR A 424 -28.93 41.10 -4.16
C THR A 424 -27.93 40.05 -4.62
N ALA A 425 -27.27 39.36 -3.68
CA ALA A 425 -26.33 38.29 -4.01
C ALA A 425 -27.00 37.09 -4.68
N VAL A 426 -28.27 36.81 -4.36
CA VAL A 426 -29.06 35.79 -5.06
C VAL A 426 -29.34 36.18 -6.51
N LEU A 427 -29.62 37.47 -6.78
CA LEU A 427 -29.79 37.96 -8.15
C LEU A 427 -28.48 37.91 -8.94
N ASP A 428 -27.34 38.12 -8.29
CA ASP A 428 -26.01 38.03 -8.91
C ASP A 428 -25.63 36.61 -9.34
N LEU A 429 -26.33 35.58 -8.84
CA LEU A 429 -26.17 34.19 -9.29
C LEU A 429 -26.96 33.87 -10.56
N LEU A 430 -28.01 34.64 -10.88
CA LEU A 430 -28.86 34.38 -12.06
C LEU A 430 -28.09 34.36 -13.38
N PRO A 431 -27.12 35.27 -13.65
CA PRO A 431 -26.32 35.21 -14.88
C PRO A 431 -25.49 33.93 -15.00
N VAL A 432 -25.05 33.36 -13.87
CA VAL A 432 -24.30 32.09 -13.86
C VAL A 432 -25.25 30.91 -14.10
N LEU A 433 -26.46 30.95 -13.53
CA LEU A 433 -27.48 29.92 -13.76
C LEU A 433 -28.02 29.93 -15.19
N ALA A 434 -28.12 31.12 -15.80
CA ALA A 434 -28.60 31.33 -17.16
C ALA A 434 -27.48 31.24 -18.21
N ASP A 435 -26.26 30.86 -17.82
CA ASP A 435 -25.13 30.72 -18.73
C ASP A 435 -25.30 29.47 -19.60
N ASP A 436 -25.57 29.69 -20.88
CA ASP A 436 -25.76 28.64 -21.89
C ASP A 436 -24.52 27.75 -22.06
N ASP A 437 -23.32 28.25 -21.73
CA ASP A 437 -22.09 27.48 -21.78
C ASP A 437 -21.95 26.51 -20.59
N LEU A 438 -22.64 26.81 -19.47
CA LEU A 438 -22.67 25.95 -18.29
C LEU A 438 -23.74 24.86 -18.39
N LYS A 439 -24.81 25.09 -19.17
CA LYS A 439 -25.89 24.12 -19.39
C LYS A 439 -26.44 23.52 -18.09
N LEU A 440 -26.57 24.36 -17.04
CA LEU A 440 -27.01 23.93 -15.72
C LEU A 440 -28.50 23.53 -15.67
N TYR A 441 -29.26 23.95 -16.68
CA TYR A 441 -30.71 23.78 -16.79
C TYR A 441 -31.13 22.71 -17.81
N THR A 442 -30.18 21.96 -18.40
CA THR A 442 -30.40 20.84 -19.33
C THR A 442 -29.74 19.57 -18.83
#